data_AF-A0AAU5TGQ8-F1
#
_entry.id   AF-A0AAU5TGQ8-F1
#
_cell.length_a   1.000
_cell.length_b   1.000
_cell.length_c   1.000
_cell.angle_alpha   90.00
_cell.angle_beta   90.00
_cell.angle_gamma   90.00
#
_symmetry.space_group_name_H-M   'P 1'
#
loop_
_entity.id
_entity.type
_entity.pdbx_description
1 polymer ?
#
loop_
_entity_poly.entity_id
_entity_poly.type
_entity_poly.pdbx_seq_one_letter_code
_entity_poly.pdbx_strand_id
1 'polypeptide(L)'
;MRTRTITATAAKGLLGALAALFLVAGCTSPGERGHGGATPSAPAPAHDGGPAAEGYQGPRPQDQNLLAWTGDPNDAGHVTAQSAAGVGGRLTLVRVVLREQITWSNIWLGLAGVDPSAQLANCYLGVYDGAGTLRAATSDISPQLMGDAVAKPLPLGKPFTAAPGTYFIALLLNGNWATNALTLKSTGAGISVNAGLAPPKLRYSTVLTGQSSLPATVNLAEQSTSTINTGWGSQWYGIS
;
A
#
# COMPACT_ATOMS: atom_id res chain seq x y z
N MET A 1 50.39 -31.55 13.64
CA MET A 1 49.59 -32.62 13.01
C MET A 1 48.34 -32.84 13.86
N ARG A 2 47.17 -32.37 13.42
CA ARG A 2 45.89 -32.65 14.11
C ARG A 2 44.76 -32.63 13.08
N THR A 3 44.36 -33.83 12.72
CA THR A 3 43.29 -34.22 11.80
C THR A 3 41.94 -33.84 12.39
N ARG A 4 41.02 -33.28 11.57
CA ARG A 4 39.60 -33.17 11.92
C ARG A 4 38.77 -34.01 10.97
N THR A 5 38.18 -35.05 11.55
CA THR A 5 37.26 -36.03 11.01
C THR A 5 35.89 -35.41 10.75
N ILE A 6 35.30 -35.72 9.60
CA ILE A 6 33.91 -35.40 9.24
C ILE A 6 33.06 -36.62 9.64
N THR A 7 32.04 -36.40 10.48
CA THR A 7 31.04 -37.43 10.79
C THR A 7 29.79 -37.14 9.97
N ALA A 8 29.48 -38.06 9.04
CA ALA A 8 28.19 -38.12 8.35
C ALA A 8 27.24 -38.99 9.18
N THR A 9 26.04 -38.48 9.47
CA THR A 9 24.97 -39.26 10.08
C THR A 9 23.97 -39.65 8.99
N ALA A 10 23.84 -40.95 8.76
CA ALA A 10 22.81 -41.56 7.94
C ALA A 10 21.73 -42.19 8.83
N ALA A 11 20.46 -41.91 8.56
CA ALA A 11 19.31 -42.75 8.91
C ALA A 11 18.15 -42.33 7.98
N LYS A 12 17.88 -43.06 6.89
CA LYS A 12 17.01 -44.23 6.79
C LYS A 12 15.53 -43.95 7.15
N GLY A 13 14.70 -43.97 6.10
CA GLY A 13 13.38 -44.59 6.13
C GLY A 13 12.20 -43.64 6.05
N LEU A 14 11.56 -43.55 4.86
CA LEU A 14 10.27 -44.22 4.65
C LEU A 14 9.95 -44.25 3.15
N LEU A 15 9.91 -45.47 2.59
CA LEU A 15 9.30 -45.79 1.31
C LEU A 15 7.78 -45.77 1.49
N GLY A 16 7.08 -45.01 0.66
CA GLY A 16 5.62 -44.95 0.63
C GLY A 16 5.14 -44.66 -0.80
N ALA A 17 4.69 -45.73 -1.44
CA ALA A 17 4.15 -45.89 -2.80
C ALA A 17 3.51 -44.65 -3.48
N LEU A 18 3.94 -44.37 -4.72
CA LEU A 18 3.21 -43.56 -5.69
C LEU A 18 2.86 -44.43 -6.90
N ALA A 19 1.58 -44.79 -7.04
CA ALA A 19 0.98 -45.35 -8.25
C ALA A 19 -0.48 -44.87 -8.27
N ALA A 20 -0.79 -43.87 -9.09
CA ALA A 20 -1.46 -44.00 -10.40
C ALA A 20 -2.91 -44.46 -10.30
N LEU A 21 -3.89 -43.65 -10.74
CA LEU A 21 -4.68 -43.93 -11.97
C LEU A 21 -5.81 -42.92 -12.30
N PHE A 22 -5.75 -42.47 -13.56
CA PHE A 22 -6.81 -42.28 -14.59
C PHE A 22 -7.96 -41.24 -14.56
N LEU A 23 -8.04 -40.60 -15.74
CA LEU A 23 -9.21 -40.35 -16.62
C LEU A 23 -10.23 -39.29 -16.21
N VAL A 24 -10.17 -38.14 -16.90
CA VAL A 24 -11.39 -37.41 -17.26
C VAL A 24 -11.51 -37.41 -18.77
N ALA A 25 -12.44 -38.24 -19.25
CA ALA A 25 -12.94 -38.25 -20.62
C ALA A 25 -13.81 -37.00 -20.86
N GLY A 26 -13.75 -36.49 -22.08
CA GLY A 26 -14.57 -35.35 -22.52
C GLY A 26 -16.02 -35.73 -22.76
N CYS A 27 -16.89 -34.72 -22.65
CA CYS A 27 -18.21 -34.69 -23.26
C CYS A 27 -18.35 -33.38 -24.05
N THR A 28 -18.27 -33.49 -25.37
CA THR A 28 -18.77 -32.50 -26.32
C THR A 28 -20.29 -32.64 -26.45
N SER A 29 -21.01 -31.54 -26.55
CA SER A 29 -22.35 -31.50 -27.16
C SER A 29 -22.42 -30.40 -28.23
N PRO A 30 -23.01 -30.68 -29.41
CA PRO A 30 -23.21 -29.72 -30.50
C PRO A 30 -24.65 -29.18 -30.56
N GLY A 31 -24.81 -27.97 -31.14
CA GLY A 31 -26.09 -27.34 -31.53
C GLY A 31 -26.26 -25.98 -30.84
N GLU A 32 -26.56 -24.85 -31.48
CA GLU A 32 -27.17 -24.56 -32.78
C GLU A 32 -26.65 -23.21 -33.32
N ARG A 33 -26.70 -23.06 -34.65
CA ARG A 33 -26.44 -21.81 -35.38
C ARG A 33 -27.57 -20.81 -35.14
N GLY A 34 -27.19 -19.56 -34.84
CA GLY A 34 -28.04 -18.39 -35.02
C GLY A 34 -27.19 -17.22 -35.50
N HIS A 35 -27.06 -17.05 -36.82
CA HIS A 35 -26.54 -15.83 -37.42
C HIS A 35 -27.60 -14.73 -37.29
N GLY A 36 -27.34 -13.73 -36.44
CA GLY A 36 -28.06 -12.46 -36.38
C GLY A 36 -27.03 -11.32 -36.35
N GLY A 37 -27.10 -10.43 -37.32
CA GLY A 37 -26.08 -9.42 -37.62
C GLY A 37 -25.72 -8.52 -36.44
N ALA A 38 -24.42 -8.27 -36.31
CA ALA A 38 -23.87 -7.25 -35.42
C ALA A 38 -24.25 -5.86 -35.96
N THR A 39 -25.37 -5.32 -35.47
CA THR A 39 -25.56 -3.87 -35.44
C THR A 39 -24.48 -3.25 -34.56
N PRO A 40 -23.89 -2.11 -34.93
CA PRO A 40 -23.00 -1.37 -34.04
C PRO A 40 -23.79 -1.03 -32.77
N SER A 41 -23.36 -1.56 -31.62
CA SER A 41 -23.91 -1.13 -30.34
C SER A 41 -23.71 0.37 -30.22
N ALA A 42 -24.80 1.09 -30.03
CA ALA A 42 -24.76 2.50 -29.69
C ALA A 42 -23.81 2.71 -28.50
N PRO A 43 -23.03 3.80 -28.47
CA PRO A 43 -22.22 4.12 -27.31
C PRO A 43 -23.10 4.15 -26.07
N ALA A 44 -22.61 3.56 -24.98
CA ALA A 44 -23.27 3.66 -23.69
C ALA A 44 -23.56 5.14 -23.38
N PRO A 45 -24.71 5.47 -22.78
CA PRO A 45 -25.00 6.84 -22.40
C PRO A 45 -23.83 7.35 -21.54
N ALA A 46 -23.28 8.50 -21.93
CA ALA A 46 -22.36 9.22 -21.07
C ALA A 46 -23.03 9.34 -19.71
N HIS A 47 -22.35 8.94 -18.64
CA HIS A 47 -22.82 9.25 -17.31
C HIS A 47 -22.83 10.78 -17.25
N ASP A 48 -24.02 11.37 -17.28
CA ASP A 48 -24.19 12.80 -17.09
C ASP A 48 -23.40 13.16 -15.84
N GLY A 49 -22.44 14.07 -16.02
CA GLY A 49 -21.69 14.70 -14.95
C GLY A 49 -22.60 15.61 -14.14
N GLY A 50 -23.68 15.04 -13.59
CA GLY A 50 -24.53 15.69 -12.62
C GLY A 50 -23.71 16.02 -11.37
N PRO A 51 -24.07 17.10 -10.65
CA PRO A 51 -23.44 17.40 -9.39
C PRO A 51 -23.56 16.16 -8.50
N ALA A 52 -22.44 15.78 -7.88
CA ALA A 52 -22.34 14.59 -7.05
C ALA A 52 -23.59 14.43 -6.19
N ALA A 53 -24.31 13.32 -6.33
CA ALA A 53 -25.32 12.95 -5.37
C ALA A 53 -24.69 13.07 -3.97
N GLU A 54 -25.32 13.84 -3.09
CA GLU A 54 -24.96 13.87 -1.67
C GLU A 54 -24.78 12.43 -1.18
N GLY A 55 -23.59 12.07 -0.68
CA GLY A 55 -23.49 10.83 0.10
C GLY A 55 -22.14 10.13 0.18
N TYR A 56 -21.29 10.16 -0.85
CA TYR A 56 -20.02 9.39 -0.79
C TYR A 56 -18.78 10.28 -0.63
N GLN A 57 -18.22 10.26 0.58
CA GLN A 57 -17.00 10.98 0.97
C GLN A 57 -15.71 10.15 0.86
N GLY A 58 -15.82 8.87 0.49
CA GLY A 58 -14.67 7.96 0.35
C GLY A 58 -13.83 8.20 -0.92
N PRO A 59 -12.75 7.40 -1.11
CA PRO A 59 -11.92 7.45 -2.32
C PRO A 59 -12.74 7.24 -3.59
N ARG A 60 -12.48 8.01 -4.65
CA ARG A 60 -13.24 7.96 -5.90
C ARG A 60 -12.36 7.50 -7.07
N PRO A 61 -12.92 6.87 -8.12
CA PRO A 61 -12.16 6.52 -9.33
C PRO A 61 -11.34 7.68 -9.90
N GLN A 62 -11.91 8.89 -9.89
CA GLN A 62 -11.27 10.09 -10.42
C GLN A 62 -10.02 10.51 -9.62
N ASP A 63 -9.90 10.12 -8.35
CA ASP A 63 -8.68 10.36 -7.58
C ASP A 63 -7.49 9.58 -8.16
N GLN A 64 -7.76 8.49 -8.88
CA GLN A 64 -6.78 7.59 -9.51
C GLN A 64 -6.74 7.71 -11.04
N ASN A 65 -7.33 8.76 -11.63
CA ASN A 65 -7.49 8.91 -13.09
C ASN A 65 -8.25 7.73 -13.75
N LEU A 66 -9.19 7.14 -13.03
CA LEU A 66 -10.07 6.09 -13.55
C LEU A 66 -11.48 6.65 -13.75
N LEU A 67 -12.20 6.14 -14.74
CA LEU A 67 -13.59 6.51 -15.01
C LEU A 67 -14.53 5.82 -14.03
N ALA A 68 -14.28 4.54 -13.75
CA ALA A 68 -15.06 3.71 -12.83
C ALA A 68 -14.20 2.56 -12.28
N TRP A 69 -14.64 1.97 -11.17
CA TRP A 69 -14.10 0.73 -10.62
C TRP A 69 -15.20 -0.11 -9.96
N THR A 70 -14.95 -1.41 -9.79
CA THR A 70 -15.83 -2.30 -9.02
C THR A 70 -15.62 -2.18 -7.51
N GLY A 71 -14.54 -1.53 -7.08
CA GLY A 71 -14.15 -1.26 -5.69
C GLY A 71 -12.83 -0.47 -5.67
N ASP A 72 -12.51 0.18 -4.55
CA ASP A 72 -11.24 0.91 -4.42
C ASP A 72 -10.06 -0.08 -4.60
N PRO A 73 -9.14 0.15 -5.56
CA PRO A 73 -7.92 -0.65 -5.72
C PRO A 73 -7.07 -0.79 -4.45
N ASN A 74 -7.24 0.13 -3.50
CA ASN A 74 -6.66 0.05 -2.17
C ASN A 74 -7.19 -1.11 -1.34
N ASP A 75 -8.39 -1.65 -1.59
CA ASP A 75 -8.97 -2.73 -0.78
C ASP A 75 -8.73 -4.12 -1.38
N ALA A 76 -8.01 -4.19 -2.50
CA ALA A 76 -7.74 -5.41 -3.23
C ALA A 76 -6.56 -6.21 -2.63
N GLY A 77 -6.75 -6.93 -1.52
CA GLY A 77 -5.79 -7.93 -1.00
C GLY A 77 -4.52 -7.38 -0.32
N HIS A 78 -3.84 -8.18 0.50
CA HIS A 78 -2.82 -7.66 1.44
C HIS A 78 -1.46 -7.38 0.79
N VAL A 79 -0.92 -6.16 0.95
CA VAL A 79 0.52 -5.90 0.79
C VAL A 79 1.12 -5.22 1.99
N THR A 80 2.25 -5.75 2.43
CA THR A 80 3.14 -5.04 3.33
C THR A 80 4.22 -4.35 2.50
N ALA A 81 4.16 -3.02 2.40
CA ALA A 81 5.31 -2.28 1.92
C ALA A 81 6.45 -2.51 2.92
N GLN A 82 7.65 -2.82 2.44
CA GLN A 82 8.84 -3.25 3.21
C GLN A 82 8.84 -4.72 3.65
N SER A 83 9.09 -5.62 2.70
CA SER A 83 9.62 -6.95 3.01
C SER A 83 11.14 -6.98 2.78
N ALA A 84 11.84 -7.54 3.78
CA ALA A 84 13.28 -7.55 4.06
C ALA A 84 13.83 -6.26 4.70
N ALA A 85 14.32 -6.39 5.95
CA ALA A 85 15.02 -5.39 6.80
C ALA A 85 15.02 -3.98 6.20
N GLY A 86 14.06 -3.15 6.62
CA GLY A 86 13.83 -1.86 5.99
C GLY A 86 15.07 -0.97 6.06
N VAL A 87 15.30 -0.18 5.02
CA VAL A 87 16.36 0.82 4.99
C VAL A 87 15.94 1.96 5.91
N GLY A 88 16.58 2.06 7.08
CA GLY A 88 16.43 3.20 7.98
C GLY A 88 16.58 4.52 7.22
N GLY A 89 15.73 5.47 7.55
CA GLY A 89 15.82 6.84 7.02
C GLY A 89 15.08 7.04 5.71
N ARG A 90 14.25 6.09 5.29
CA ARG A 90 13.37 6.24 4.14
C ARG A 90 12.08 6.95 4.53
N LEU A 91 11.64 7.90 3.71
CA LEU A 91 10.30 8.45 3.79
C LEU A 91 9.35 7.60 2.93
N THR A 92 8.32 7.06 3.57
CA THR A 92 7.17 6.46 2.90
C THR A 92 6.04 7.48 2.88
N LEU A 93 5.31 7.59 1.77
CA LEU A 93 4.24 8.55 1.58
C LEU A 93 2.91 7.84 1.27
N VAL A 94 1.84 8.34 1.88
CA VAL A 94 0.45 7.95 1.58
C VAL A 94 -0.34 9.20 1.23
N ARG A 95 -0.88 9.24 0.02
CA ARG A 95 -1.70 10.35 -0.48
C ARG A 95 -3.09 10.32 0.13
N VAL A 96 -3.55 11.49 0.54
CA VAL A 96 -4.90 11.74 1.02
C VAL A 96 -5.49 12.89 0.21
N VAL A 97 -6.72 12.73 -0.27
CA VAL A 97 -7.47 13.78 -0.97
C VAL A 97 -8.54 14.31 -0.02
N LEU A 98 -8.41 15.58 0.36
CA LEU A 98 -9.41 16.30 1.16
C LEU A 98 -10.39 17.00 0.24
N ARG A 99 -11.68 16.77 0.48
CA ARG A 99 -12.79 17.38 -0.27
C ARG A 99 -13.37 18.61 0.43
N GLU A 100 -13.08 18.74 1.71
CA GLU A 100 -13.56 19.82 2.57
C GLU A 100 -12.43 20.30 3.47
N GLN A 101 -12.60 21.50 4.03
CA GLN A 101 -11.66 22.07 4.96
C GLN A 101 -11.78 21.37 6.32
N ILE A 102 -10.67 20.85 6.84
CA ILE A 102 -10.64 20.18 8.14
C ILE A 102 -9.43 20.61 8.96
N THR A 103 -9.57 20.60 10.28
CA THR A 103 -8.46 20.84 11.20
C THR A 103 -7.80 19.52 11.59
N TRP A 104 -6.51 19.41 11.31
CA TRP A 104 -5.70 18.24 11.64
C TRP A 104 -4.98 18.48 12.96
N SER A 105 -5.20 17.61 13.94
CA SER A 105 -4.52 17.64 15.24
C SER A 105 -3.77 16.35 15.56
N ASN A 106 -4.17 15.22 14.97
CA ASN A 106 -3.60 13.91 15.18
C ASN A 106 -3.52 13.14 13.86
N ILE A 107 -2.51 12.28 13.73
CA ILE A 107 -2.49 11.21 12.74
C ILE A 107 -2.75 9.91 13.47
N TRP A 108 -3.71 9.12 13.00
CA TRP A 108 -3.95 7.78 13.52
C TRP A 108 -3.11 6.76 12.76
N LEU A 109 -2.34 5.97 13.51
CA LEU A 109 -1.55 4.87 12.96
C LEU A 109 -2.07 3.55 13.53
N GLY A 110 -2.51 2.64 12.67
CA GLY A 110 -2.83 1.26 13.04
C GLY A 110 -1.58 0.39 12.99
N LEU A 111 -1.14 -0.12 14.14
CA LEU A 111 -0.06 -1.10 14.22
C LEU A 111 -0.62 -2.51 14.26
N ALA A 112 -0.22 -3.35 13.31
CA ALA A 112 -0.67 -4.75 13.22
C ALA A 112 0.16 -5.71 14.09
N GLY A 113 1.31 -5.26 14.59
CA GLY A 113 2.22 -6.03 15.41
C GLY A 113 3.35 -5.15 15.93
N VAL A 114 4.23 -5.73 16.75
CA VAL A 114 5.44 -5.08 17.25
C VAL A 114 6.61 -6.02 16.99
N ASP A 115 7.75 -5.44 16.62
CA ASP A 115 9.01 -6.17 16.61
C ASP A 115 9.67 -6.02 17.99
N PRO A 116 9.71 -7.06 18.84
CA PRO A 116 10.31 -6.94 20.17
C PRO A 116 11.82 -6.70 20.13
N SER A 117 12.47 -6.94 18.98
CA SER A 117 13.90 -6.72 18.77
C SER A 117 14.22 -5.39 18.08
N ALA A 118 13.20 -4.62 17.68
CA ALA A 118 13.44 -3.35 17.01
C ALA A 118 14.11 -2.33 17.94
N GLN A 119 15.08 -1.62 17.36
CA GLN A 119 15.78 -0.52 17.99
C GLN A 119 15.48 0.72 17.17
N LEU A 120 14.37 1.38 17.50
CA LEU A 120 13.89 2.56 16.79
C LEU A 120 14.39 3.84 17.44
N ALA A 121 14.70 4.84 16.61
CA ALA A 121 15.04 6.19 17.04
C ALA A 121 14.74 7.16 15.90
N ASN A 122 14.35 8.40 16.19
CA ASN A 122 14.11 9.41 15.15
C ASN A 122 13.04 8.98 14.12
N CYS A 123 11.94 8.43 14.62
CA CYS A 123 10.78 8.05 13.82
C CYS A 123 9.74 9.15 13.89
N TYR A 124 9.16 9.54 12.76
CA TYR A 124 8.23 10.66 12.71
C TYR A 124 7.10 10.41 11.72
N LEU A 125 5.93 10.97 12.04
CA LEU A 125 4.87 11.19 11.06
C LEU A 125 4.82 12.66 10.67
N GLY A 126 4.57 12.92 9.39
CA GLY A 126 4.47 14.27 8.83
C GLY A 126 3.30 14.40 7.88
N VAL A 127 2.89 15.64 7.62
CA VAL A 127 1.91 15.96 6.58
C VAL A 127 2.55 16.93 5.60
N TYR A 128 2.69 16.53 4.34
CA TYR A 128 3.08 17.40 3.24
C TYR A 128 1.85 17.83 2.44
N ASP A 129 1.84 19.06 1.94
CA ASP A 129 0.84 19.49 0.95
C ASP A 129 1.16 18.98 -0.46
N GLY A 130 0.29 19.24 -1.42
CA GLY A 130 0.45 18.83 -2.82
C GLY A 130 1.64 19.48 -3.55
N ALA A 131 2.28 20.49 -2.95
CA ALA A 131 3.54 21.07 -3.43
C ALA A 131 4.76 20.42 -2.77
N GLY A 132 4.57 19.48 -1.84
CA GLY A 132 5.65 18.82 -1.12
C GLY A 132 6.20 19.65 0.04
N THR A 133 5.46 20.63 0.57
CA THR A 133 5.88 21.43 1.74
C THR A 133 5.35 20.82 3.03
N LEU A 134 6.21 20.66 4.04
CA LEU A 134 5.82 20.12 5.34
C LEU A 134 4.91 21.10 6.09
N ARG A 135 3.70 20.65 6.42
CA ARG A 135 2.67 21.43 7.13
C ARG A 135 2.71 21.23 8.63
N ALA A 136 2.94 19.99 9.05
CA ALA A 136 3.02 19.59 10.44
C ALA A 136 3.75 18.25 10.57
N ALA A 137 4.30 17.99 11.75
CA ALA A 137 4.93 16.73 12.11
C ALA A 137 4.65 16.39 13.57
N THR A 138 4.78 15.12 13.92
CA THR A 138 4.79 14.65 15.30
C THR A 138 6.15 14.96 15.96
N SER A 139 6.23 14.83 17.29
CA SER A 139 7.51 14.54 17.96
C SER A 139 8.04 13.16 17.55
N ASP A 140 9.21 12.76 18.04
CA ASP A 140 9.70 11.39 17.84
C ASP A 140 8.66 10.39 18.39
N ILE A 141 8.21 9.47 17.53
CA ILE A 141 7.21 8.45 17.84
C ILE A 141 7.82 7.06 18.10
N SER A 142 9.16 6.94 18.12
CA SER A 142 9.84 5.66 18.35
C SER A 142 9.32 4.90 19.58
N PRO A 143 9.10 5.54 20.75
CA PRO A 143 8.55 4.84 21.92
C PRO A 143 7.14 4.28 21.70
N GLN A 144 6.29 4.99 20.95
CA GLN A 144 4.90 4.63 20.69
C GLN A 144 4.80 3.44 19.74
N LEU A 145 5.73 3.35 18.78
CA LEU A 145 5.86 2.24 17.84
C LEU A 145 6.31 0.92 18.52
N MET A 146 6.94 1.02 19.69
CA MET A 146 7.40 -0.12 20.50
C MET A 146 6.39 -0.56 21.57
N GLY A 147 5.25 0.13 21.71
CA GLY A 147 4.14 -0.29 22.57
C GLY A 147 3.12 -1.17 21.84
N ASP A 148 1.99 -1.48 22.48
CA ASP A 148 1.00 -2.46 21.98
C ASP A 148 0.55 -2.27 20.52
N ALA A 149 0.25 -3.38 19.84
CA ALA A 149 -0.26 -3.43 18.47
C ALA A 149 -1.73 -3.00 18.39
N VAL A 150 -1.97 -1.69 18.53
CA VAL A 150 -3.28 -1.05 18.49
C VAL A 150 -3.26 0.18 17.59
N ALA A 151 -4.45 0.69 17.26
CA ALA A 151 -4.58 2.00 16.64
C ALA A 151 -4.20 3.10 17.66
N LYS A 152 -3.26 3.97 17.29
CA LYS A 152 -2.73 5.02 18.15
C LYS A 152 -2.98 6.40 17.55
N PRO A 153 -3.59 7.34 18.29
CA PRO A 153 -3.53 8.75 17.92
C PRO A 153 -2.14 9.30 18.21
N LEU A 154 -1.51 9.91 17.21
CA LEU A 154 -0.20 10.54 17.33
C LEU A 154 -0.36 12.04 17.10
N PRO A 155 -0.18 12.88 18.15
CA PRO A 155 -0.46 14.30 18.06
C PRO A 155 0.56 15.00 17.17
N LEU A 156 0.07 15.91 16.33
CA LEU A 156 0.91 16.84 15.60
C LEU A 156 1.45 17.88 16.59
N GLY A 157 2.74 18.22 16.49
CA GLY A 157 3.35 19.27 17.31
C GLY A 157 2.71 20.64 17.09
N LYS A 158 2.08 20.84 15.93
CA LYS A 158 1.25 22.00 15.63
C LYS A 158 0.03 21.57 14.81
N PRO A 159 -1.18 21.62 15.39
CA PRO A 159 -2.41 21.47 14.61
C PRO A 159 -2.50 22.55 13.52
N PHE A 160 -3.12 22.20 12.39
CA PHE A 160 -3.32 23.15 11.29
C PHE A 160 -4.64 22.91 10.59
N THR A 161 -5.19 23.94 9.96
CA THR A 161 -6.39 23.84 9.13
C THR A 161 -5.98 23.63 7.68
N ALA A 162 -6.39 22.49 7.12
CA ALA A 162 -6.12 22.07 5.76
C ALA A 162 -7.30 22.47 4.86
N ALA A 163 -7.04 23.22 3.79
CA ALA A 163 -8.03 23.46 2.74
C ALA A 163 -8.24 22.18 1.90
N PRO A 164 -9.34 22.06 1.13
CA PRO A 164 -9.52 20.99 0.16
C PRO A 164 -8.31 20.87 -0.78
N GLY A 165 -7.90 19.65 -1.10
CA GLY A 165 -6.72 19.40 -1.93
C GLY A 165 -6.04 18.07 -1.66
N THR A 166 -4.86 17.88 -2.26
CA THR A 166 -4.04 16.69 -2.07
C THR A 166 -3.00 16.95 -0.98
N TYR A 167 -2.87 16.00 -0.06
CA TYR A 167 -1.86 15.95 0.99
C TYR A 167 -1.20 14.58 1.01
N PHE A 168 -0.04 14.48 1.66
CA PHE A 168 0.67 13.23 1.87
C PHE A 168 1.00 13.06 3.34
N ILE A 169 0.58 11.94 3.92
CA ILE A 169 1.08 11.50 5.21
C ILE A 169 2.41 10.81 4.96
N ALA A 170 3.46 11.29 5.61
CA ALA A 170 4.79 10.71 5.55
C ALA A 170 5.09 9.93 6.82
N LEU A 171 5.62 8.72 6.70
CA LEU A 171 6.30 8.02 7.80
C LEU A 171 7.80 7.97 7.49
N LEU A 172 8.56 8.60 8.37
CA LEU A 172 10.00 8.39 8.50
C LEU A 172 10.23 7.32 9.55
N LEU A 173 10.71 6.15 9.13
CA LEU A 173 11.05 5.05 10.01
C LEU A 173 12.57 4.88 10.04
N ASN A 174 13.14 4.88 11.24
CA ASN A 174 14.57 4.84 11.49
C ASN A 174 14.91 3.81 12.56
N GLY A 175 16.16 3.34 12.52
CA GLY A 175 16.65 2.30 13.41
C GLY A 175 16.81 0.96 12.71
N ASN A 176 16.69 -0.11 13.48
CA ASN A 176 16.80 -1.49 13.00
C ASN A 176 15.56 -2.28 13.40
N TRP A 177 15.03 -3.07 12.49
CA TRP A 177 13.89 -3.95 12.70
C TRP A 177 13.92 -5.11 11.70
N ALA A 178 13.40 -6.26 12.10
CA ALA A 178 13.32 -7.45 11.28
C ALA A 178 11.91 -7.66 10.70
N THR A 179 10.87 -7.28 11.44
CA THR A 179 9.47 -7.52 11.04
C THR A 179 8.85 -6.32 10.34
N ASN A 180 7.97 -6.59 9.38
CA ASN A 180 7.24 -5.58 8.61
C ASN A 180 6.12 -4.88 9.40
N ALA A 181 5.93 -5.17 10.68
CA ALA A 181 4.81 -4.67 11.48
C ALA A 181 4.83 -3.14 11.72
N LEU A 182 5.97 -2.50 11.47
CA LEU A 182 6.22 -1.07 11.69
C LEU A 182 6.00 -0.20 10.45
N THR A 183 5.43 -0.76 9.39
CA THR A 183 5.49 -0.19 8.03
C THR A 183 4.10 0.16 7.52
N LEU A 184 3.99 1.16 6.65
CA LEU A 184 2.70 1.57 6.10
C LEU A 184 2.14 0.45 5.22
N LYS A 185 1.02 -0.11 5.66
CA LYS A 185 0.31 -1.20 4.97
C LYS A 185 -0.76 -0.62 4.05
N SER A 186 -0.83 -1.09 2.81
CA SER A 186 -2.03 -0.97 1.99
C SER A 186 -2.92 -2.20 2.23
N THR A 187 -4.23 -2.01 2.11
CA THR A 187 -5.19 -3.12 2.07
C THR A 187 -5.27 -3.75 0.67
N GLY A 188 -4.36 -3.35 -0.24
CA GLY A 188 -4.38 -3.62 -1.68
C GLY A 188 -3.05 -4.13 -2.26
N ALA A 189 -3.09 -4.89 -3.35
CA ALA A 189 -1.96 -5.36 -4.15
C ALA A 189 -1.08 -4.18 -4.61
N GLY A 190 0.24 -4.26 -4.42
CA GLY A 190 1.12 -3.09 -4.50
C GLY A 190 1.22 -2.42 -5.88
N ILE A 191 0.76 -3.09 -6.94
CA ILE A 191 0.61 -2.48 -8.27
C ILE A 191 -0.75 -1.81 -8.49
N SER A 192 -1.82 -2.27 -7.83
CA SER A 192 -3.16 -1.74 -8.02
C SER A 192 -3.38 -0.42 -7.30
N VAL A 193 -2.74 -0.24 -6.14
CA VAL A 193 -2.94 0.95 -5.29
C VAL A 193 -2.54 2.27 -5.95
N ASN A 194 -1.72 2.20 -7.01
CA ASN A 194 -1.26 3.34 -7.81
C ASN A 194 -1.79 3.28 -9.25
N ALA A 195 -2.84 2.51 -9.53
CA ALA A 195 -3.36 2.39 -10.88
C ALA A 195 -3.76 3.76 -11.44
N GLY A 196 -3.39 4.02 -12.70
CA GLY A 196 -3.63 5.31 -13.36
C GLY A 196 -2.83 6.49 -12.80
N LEU A 197 -1.93 6.26 -11.84
CA LEU A 197 -1.13 7.31 -11.20
C LEU A 197 0.36 7.21 -11.58
N ALA A 198 0.97 8.37 -11.69
CA ALA A 198 2.42 8.56 -11.82
C ALA A 198 2.85 9.67 -10.84
N PRO A 199 4.14 9.80 -10.52
CA PRO A 199 4.64 10.97 -9.79
C PRO A 199 4.15 12.27 -10.43
N PRO A 200 3.77 13.31 -9.66
CA PRO A 200 3.81 13.42 -8.20
C PRO A 200 2.52 12.94 -7.48
N LYS A 201 1.70 12.14 -8.15
CA LYS A 201 0.35 11.80 -7.72
C LYS A 201 0.19 10.37 -7.19
N LEU A 202 1.29 9.64 -6.95
CA LEU A 202 1.20 8.26 -6.46
C LEU A 202 0.48 8.21 -5.11
N ARG A 203 -0.39 7.22 -4.92
CA ARG A 203 -1.15 7.02 -3.68
C ARG A 203 -0.29 6.45 -2.57
N TYR A 204 0.55 5.49 -2.91
CA TYR A 204 1.57 4.93 -2.02
C TYR A 204 2.91 5.06 -2.72
N SER A 205 3.91 5.62 -2.05
CA SER A 205 5.23 5.78 -2.64
C SER A 205 6.29 5.92 -1.57
N THR A 206 7.53 6.02 -2.03
CA THR A 206 8.68 6.40 -1.22
C THR A 206 9.36 7.59 -1.85
N VAL A 207 9.97 8.43 -1.02
CA VAL A 207 10.80 9.55 -1.46
C VAL A 207 11.98 9.64 -0.52
N LEU A 208 13.18 9.91 -1.02
CA LEU A 208 14.41 10.02 -0.24
C LEU A 208 14.80 8.76 0.58
N THR A 209 16.06 8.71 0.98
CA THR A 209 16.62 7.73 1.92
C THR A 209 17.63 8.40 2.84
N GLY A 210 18.03 7.74 3.93
CA GLY A 210 19.07 8.25 4.85
C GLY A 210 18.67 9.48 5.67
N GLN A 211 17.38 9.77 5.81
CA GLN A 211 16.87 10.90 6.59
C GLN A 211 16.87 10.59 8.08
N SER A 212 17.29 11.53 8.91
CA SER A 212 17.13 11.46 10.37
C SER A 212 16.01 12.35 10.90
N SER A 213 15.40 13.15 10.03
CA SER A 213 14.25 14.02 10.34
C SER A 213 13.40 14.22 9.08
N LEU A 214 12.17 14.71 9.26
CA LEU A 214 11.33 15.09 8.12
C LEU A 214 11.88 16.38 7.49
N PRO A 215 12.23 16.40 6.19
CA PRO A 215 12.68 17.62 5.55
C PRO A 215 11.54 18.64 5.42
N ALA A 216 11.87 19.93 5.37
CA ALA A 216 10.87 20.98 5.19
C ALA A 216 10.15 20.89 3.83
N THR A 217 10.82 20.33 2.82
CA THR A 217 10.27 20.09 1.49
C THR A 217 10.68 18.72 0.95
N VAL A 218 9.85 18.16 0.08
CA VAL A 218 10.13 16.95 -0.69
C VAL A 218 9.80 17.20 -2.16
N ASN A 219 10.63 16.69 -3.07
CA ASN A 219 10.31 16.70 -4.50
C ASN A 219 9.36 15.54 -4.81
N LEU A 220 8.06 15.81 -4.89
CA LEU A 220 7.08 14.77 -5.17
C LEU A 220 7.23 14.17 -6.58
N ALA A 221 7.93 14.82 -7.51
CA ALA A 221 8.22 14.23 -8.81
C ALA A 221 9.16 13.00 -8.71
N GLU A 222 9.88 12.85 -7.60
CA GLU A 222 10.79 11.73 -7.33
C GLU A 222 10.13 10.56 -6.59
N GLN A 223 8.80 10.58 -6.44
CA GLN A 223 8.10 9.45 -5.84
C GLN A 223 8.41 8.14 -6.59
N SER A 224 8.73 7.10 -5.83
CA SER A 224 9.03 5.76 -6.37
C SER A 224 8.17 4.68 -5.74
N THR A 225 7.83 3.66 -6.54
CA THR A 225 7.14 2.43 -6.12
C THR A 225 8.08 1.25 -5.89
N SER A 226 9.40 1.41 -6.12
CA SER A 226 10.40 0.34 -6.18
C SER A 226 10.51 -0.54 -4.92
N THR A 227 9.91 -0.13 -3.80
CA THR A 227 9.92 -0.85 -2.53
C THR A 227 8.54 -1.22 -1.98
N ILE A 228 7.49 -1.03 -2.78
CA ILE A 228 6.15 -1.57 -2.51
C ILE A 228 6.14 -3.01 -3.05
N ASN A 229 6.61 -3.94 -2.23
CA ASN A 229 6.80 -5.33 -2.64
C ASN A 229 5.51 -6.14 -2.42
N THR A 230 4.97 -6.76 -3.46
CA THR A 230 3.65 -7.40 -3.41
C THR A 230 3.68 -8.80 -2.80
N GLY A 231 2.89 -9.02 -1.74
CA GLY A 231 2.36 -10.35 -1.37
C GLY A 231 1.00 -10.60 -2.06
N TRP A 232 0.68 -11.87 -2.29
CA TRP A 232 -0.37 -12.42 -3.17
C TRP A 232 -1.69 -11.62 -3.40
N GLY A 233 -1.93 -11.35 -4.69
CA GLY A 233 -3.17 -11.51 -5.46
C GLY A 233 -4.52 -11.03 -4.90
N SER A 234 -5.04 -9.94 -5.46
CA SER A 234 -6.48 -9.67 -5.54
C SER A 234 -6.82 -9.09 -6.91
N GLN A 235 -8.00 -9.45 -7.43
CA GLN A 235 -8.51 -8.99 -8.71
C GLN A 235 -9.47 -7.82 -8.48
N TRP A 236 -9.18 -6.69 -9.10
CA TRP A 236 -10.09 -5.53 -9.17
C TRP A 236 -10.16 -5.10 -10.63
N TYR A 237 -11.27 -4.48 -11.02
CA TYR A 237 -11.50 -4.03 -12.39
C TYR A 237 -11.77 -2.52 -12.39
N GLY A 238 -11.07 -1.79 -13.24
CA GLY A 238 -11.29 -0.37 -13.52
C GLY A 238 -11.19 -0.08 -15.01
N ILE A 239 -11.82 1.02 -15.43
CA ILE A 239 -11.88 1.46 -16.83
C ILE A 239 -11.28 2.88 -16.88
N SER A 240 -10.45 3.14 -17.88
CA SER A 240 -9.80 4.44 -18.14
C SER A 240 -10.18 4.99 -19.51
#